data_AF-A0A5P8WCS5-F1
#
_entry.id   AF-A0A5P8WCS5-F1
#
_cell.length_a   1.000
_cell.length_b   1.000
_cell.length_c   1.000
_cell.angle_alpha   90.00
_cell.angle_beta   90.00
_cell.angle_gamma   90.00
#
_symmetry.space_group_name_H-M   'P 1'
#
loop_
_entity.id
_entity.type
_entity.pdbx_description
1 polymer ?
#
loop_
_entity_poly.entity_id
_entity_poly.type
_entity_poly.pdbx_seq_one_letter_code
_entity_poly.pdbx_strand_id
1 'polypeptide(L)'
;MSYDNTAKYLAELYPPEFAKWLLPDKTTEVTVLKTELSIDPIRADYVTFLQTSSRILHIEFQTLPKSNPPIPLRVLDYYVRLKRQYNTPVTQVVIFLQQSSDPIAFTEEYTDEFTSPGLTHCTK
;
A
#
# COMPACT_ATOMS: atom_id res chain seq x y z
N MET A 1 -3.46 0.18 -23.57
CA MET A 1 -4.51 1.07 -23.04
C MET A 1 -4.30 1.16 -21.55
N SER A 2 -4.37 2.37 -21.00
CA SER A 2 -3.92 2.66 -19.63
C SER A 2 -4.96 2.21 -18.60
N TYR A 3 -4.88 0.94 -18.21
CA TYR A 3 -5.61 0.41 -17.05
C TYR A 3 -5.29 1.26 -15.81
N ASP A 4 -4.03 1.69 -15.69
CA ASP A 4 -3.52 2.50 -14.59
C ASP A 4 -4.24 3.85 -14.46
N ASN A 5 -4.50 4.55 -15.57
CA ASN A 5 -5.20 5.84 -15.55
C ASN A 5 -6.66 5.69 -15.13
N THR A 6 -7.30 4.57 -15.48
CA THR A 6 -8.70 4.32 -15.11
C THR A 6 -8.81 3.98 -13.63
N ALA A 7 -7.96 3.08 -13.14
CA ALA A 7 -7.93 2.70 -11.73
C ALA A 7 -7.61 3.90 -10.83
N LYS A 8 -6.62 4.72 -11.23
CA LYS A 8 -6.31 6.00 -10.61
C LYS A 8 -7.54 6.91 -10.54
N TYR A 9 -8.18 7.13 -11.68
CA TYR A 9 -9.33 8.03 -11.76
C TYR A 9 -10.49 7.56 -10.88
N LEU A 10 -10.79 6.26 -10.87
CA LEU A 10 -11.85 5.70 -10.04
C LEU A 10 -11.54 5.81 -8.55
N ALA A 11 -10.29 5.57 -8.13
CA ALA A 11 -9.90 5.69 -6.73
C ALA A 11 -9.93 7.13 -6.22
N GLU A 12 -9.70 8.12 -7.08
CA GLU A 12 -9.81 9.55 -6.75
C GLU A 12 -11.27 10.04 -6.72
N LEU A 13 -12.11 9.53 -7.62
CA LEU A 13 -13.53 9.89 -7.69
C LEU A 13 -14.39 9.23 -6.60
N TYR A 14 -14.10 7.96 -6.29
CA TYR A 14 -14.89 7.13 -5.38
C TYR A 14 -14.08 6.58 -4.18
N PRO A 15 -13.36 7.43 -3.40
CA PRO A 15 -12.60 6.95 -2.24
C PRO A 15 -13.44 6.16 -1.21
N PRO A 16 -14.66 6.59 -0.84
CA PRO A 16 -15.49 5.85 0.12
C PRO A 16 -15.83 4.43 -0.34
N GLU A 17 -16.06 4.23 -1.63
CA GLU A 17 -16.41 2.96 -2.24
C GLU A 17 -15.23 1.98 -2.20
N PHE A 18 -14.03 2.46 -2.51
CA PHE A 18 -12.80 1.65 -2.37
C PHE A 18 -12.53 1.29 -0.91
N ALA A 19 -12.70 2.24 0.01
CA ALA A 19 -12.55 1.96 1.43
C ALA A 19 -13.58 0.93 1.92
N LYS A 20 -14.84 1.03 1.49
CA LYS A 20 -15.89 0.06 1.84
C LYS A 20 -15.61 -1.32 1.26
N TRP A 21 -15.10 -1.39 0.03
CA TRP A 21 -14.76 -2.65 -0.62
C TRP A 21 -13.60 -3.36 0.08
N LEU A 22 -12.54 -2.63 0.42
CA LEU A 22 -11.30 -3.18 0.98
C LEU A 22 -11.29 -3.24 2.51
N LEU A 23 -12.19 -2.50 3.19
CA LEU A 23 -12.37 -2.48 4.64
C LEU A 23 -13.87 -2.55 5.01
N PRO A 24 -14.55 -3.69 4.78
CA PRO A 24 -16.01 -3.80 4.91
C PRO A 24 -16.54 -3.41 6.30
N ASP A 25 -15.80 -3.72 7.36
CA ASP A 25 -16.26 -3.59 8.75
C ASP A 25 -15.93 -2.23 9.39
N LYS A 26 -15.30 -1.29 8.68
CA LYS A 26 -14.57 -0.17 9.34
C LYS A 26 -14.79 1.23 8.75
N THR A 27 -15.85 1.46 7.98
CA THR A 27 -16.02 2.74 7.27
C THR A 27 -17.21 3.55 7.76
N THR A 28 -16.95 4.79 8.19
CA THR A 28 -17.98 5.81 8.48
C THR A 28 -17.64 7.11 7.76
N GLU A 29 -16.35 7.47 7.71
CA GLU A 29 -15.84 8.65 7.00
C GLU A 29 -14.49 8.33 6.34
N VAL A 30 -14.27 8.83 5.12
CA VAL A 30 -13.08 8.57 4.31
C VAL A 30 -12.55 9.87 3.74
N THR A 31 -11.27 10.16 3.95
CA THR A 31 -10.59 11.31 3.37
C THR A 31 -9.34 10.86 2.61
N VAL A 32 -9.07 11.50 1.47
CA VAL A 32 -7.86 11.21 0.68
C VAL A 32 -6.68 11.97 1.29
N LEU A 33 -5.63 11.25 1.69
CA LEU A 33 -4.38 11.85 2.14
C LEU A 33 -3.54 12.25 0.94
N LYS A 34 -3.41 13.56 0.72
CA LYS A 34 -2.47 14.14 -0.26
C LYS A 34 -1.08 14.20 0.36
N THR A 35 -0.48 13.04 0.59
CA THR A 35 0.91 12.98 1.07
C THR A 35 1.87 12.97 -0.10
N GLU A 36 2.57 14.09 -0.28
CA GLU A 36 3.84 14.09 -0.99
C GLU A 36 4.86 13.37 -0.10
N LEU A 37 4.97 12.05 -0.26
CA LEU A 37 6.09 11.32 0.31
C LEU A 37 7.32 11.76 -0.47
N SER A 38 8.11 12.66 0.14
CA SER A 38 9.23 13.46 -0.42
C SER A 38 10.39 12.70 -1.08
N ILE A 39 10.23 11.43 -1.43
CA ILE A 39 11.18 10.63 -2.22
C ILE A 39 10.40 10.10 -3.39
N ASP A 40 10.86 10.42 -4.60
CA ASP A 40 10.32 9.99 -5.89
C ASP A 40 9.59 8.66 -5.74
N PRO A 41 8.27 8.59 -6.03
CA PRO A 41 7.48 7.40 -5.78
C PRO A 41 8.20 6.23 -6.44
N ILE A 42 8.52 5.23 -5.62
CA ILE A 42 9.29 4.08 -6.02
C ILE A 42 8.44 3.26 -7.02
N ARG A 43 8.42 3.66 -8.30
CA ARG A 43 7.84 2.97 -9.47
C ARG A 43 6.57 2.15 -9.21
N ALA A 44 5.56 2.77 -8.62
CA ALA A 44 4.21 2.24 -8.62
C ALA A 44 3.40 2.88 -9.75
N ASP A 45 2.53 2.12 -10.42
CA ASP A 45 1.72 2.67 -11.50
C ASP A 45 0.74 3.72 -10.94
N TYR A 46 0.16 3.46 -9.76
CA TYR A 46 -0.55 4.44 -8.96
C TYR A 46 -0.59 4.06 -7.47
N VAL A 47 -0.52 5.07 -6.59
CA VAL A 47 -0.62 4.91 -5.13
C VAL A 47 -1.62 5.91 -4.60
N THR A 48 -2.50 5.47 -3.70
CA THR A 48 -3.40 6.34 -2.95
C THR A 48 -3.48 5.92 -1.49
N PHE A 49 -3.78 6.91 -0.64
CA PHE A 49 -3.88 6.75 0.79
C PHE A 49 -5.23 7.28 1.26
N LEU A 50 -6.06 6.42 1.82
CA LEU A 50 -7.37 6.78 2.33
C LEU A 50 -7.36 6.72 3.86
N GLN A 51 -7.56 7.85 4.51
CA GLN A 51 -7.72 7.94 5.95
C GLN A 51 -9.17 7.65 6.31
N THR A 52 -9.37 6.64 7.14
CA THR A 52 -10.65 6.36 7.82
C THR A 52 -10.59 6.87 9.27
N SER A 53 -11.69 6.71 10.01
CA SER A 53 -11.75 7.08 11.44
C SER A 53 -10.75 6.34 12.33
N SER A 54 -10.26 5.15 11.92
CA SER A 54 -9.42 4.29 12.78
C SER A 54 -8.12 3.80 12.14
N ARG A 55 -7.94 3.99 10.84
CA ARG A 55 -6.79 3.48 10.08
C ARG A 55 -6.57 4.20 8.77
N ILE A 56 -5.35 4.06 8.23
CA ILE A 56 -5.01 4.41 6.86
C ILE A 56 -5.12 3.16 5.98
N LEU A 57 -5.77 3.29 4.84
CA LEU A 57 -5.76 2.30 3.77
C LEU A 57 -4.78 2.77 2.69
N HIS A 58 -3.69 2.02 2.52
CA HIS A 58 -2.72 2.20 1.46
C HIS A 58 -3.09 1.28 0.30
N ILE A 59 -3.37 1.84 -0.87
CA ILE A 59 -3.72 1.09 -2.08
C ILE A 59 -2.66 1.37 -3.14
N GLU A 60 -2.10 0.30 -3.68
CA GLU A 60 -1.18 0.35 -4.82
C GLU A 60 -1.79 -0.41 -6.00
N PHE A 61 -1.88 0.22 -7.16
CA PHE A 61 -2.29 -0.45 -8.39
C PHE A 61 -1.06 -0.79 -9.23
N GLN A 62 -1.07 -1.99 -9.79
CA GLN A 62 0.02 -2.53 -10.61
C GLN A 62 -0.57 -3.24 -11.83
N THR A 63 -0.14 -2.88 -13.03
CA THR A 63 -0.53 -3.63 -14.23
C THR A 63 0.17 -4.99 -14.27
N LEU A 64 1.44 -5.06 -13.85
CA LEU A 64 2.24 -6.29 -13.83
C LEU A 64 2.94 -6.46 -12.46
N PRO A 65 3.24 -7.70 -12.03
CA PRO A 65 3.97 -7.98 -10.78
C PRO A 65 5.46 -7.58 -10.81
N LYS A 66 5.93 -6.95 -11.89
CA LYS A 66 7.34 -6.68 -12.12
C LYS A 66 7.72 -5.31 -11.56
N SER A 67 8.56 -5.30 -10.54
CA SER A 67 9.01 -4.07 -9.89
C SER A 67 10.48 -4.14 -9.44
N ASN A 68 11.14 -2.98 -9.40
CA ASN A 68 12.43 -2.80 -8.74
C ASN A 68 12.41 -1.49 -7.92
N PRO A 69 12.55 -1.55 -6.58
CA PRO A 69 12.65 -2.73 -5.70
C PRO A 69 11.40 -3.64 -5.76
N PRO A 70 11.48 -4.88 -5.25
CA PRO A 70 10.34 -5.80 -5.18
C PRO A 70 9.13 -5.18 -4.50
N ILE A 71 7.93 -5.53 -4.96
CA ILE A 71 6.66 -4.97 -4.48
C ILE A 71 6.54 -5.07 -2.94
N PRO A 72 6.79 -6.23 -2.30
CA PRO A 72 6.62 -6.34 -0.86
C PRO A 72 7.55 -5.42 -0.05
N LEU A 73 8.80 -5.23 -0.51
CA LEU A 73 9.74 -4.30 0.13
C LEU A 73 9.29 -2.84 -0.01
N ARG A 74 8.79 -2.47 -1.19
CA ARG A 74 8.24 -1.12 -1.40
C ARG A 74 7.01 -0.87 -0.53
N VAL A 75 6.09 -1.83 -0.47
CA VAL A 75 4.90 -1.73 0.37
C VAL A 75 5.32 -1.55 1.84
N LEU A 76 6.33 -2.27 2.31
CA LEU A 76 6.89 -2.07 3.65
C LEU A 76 7.48 -0.66 3.86
N ASP A 77 8.19 -0.10 2.87
CA ASP A 77 8.70 1.27 2.97
C ASP A 77 7.55 2.30 3.15
N TYR A 78 6.48 2.18 2.36
CA TYR A 78 5.27 3.00 2.55
C TYR A 78 4.65 2.83 3.92
N TYR A 79 4.57 1.59 4.44
CA TYR A 79 4.06 1.33 5.79
C TYR A 79 4.84 2.12 6.84
N VAL A 80 6.17 2.00 6.82
CA VAL A 80 7.04 2.65 7.81
C VAL A 80 6.90 4.17 7.75
N ARG A 81 6.82 4.74 6.54
CA ARG A 81 6.62 6.19 6.36
C ARG A 81 5.28 6.66 6.94
N LEU A 82 4.18 6.00 6.57
CA LEU A 82 2.85 6.31 7.09
C LEU A 82 2.78 6.16 8.61
N LYS A 83 3.39 5.10 9.15
CA LYS A 83 3.46 4.86 10.59
C LYS A 83 4.20 5.96 11.32
N ARG A 84 5.34 6.41 10.82
CA ARG A 84 6.11 7.52 11.41
C ARG A 84 5.34 8.84 11.38
N GLN A 85 4.64 9.11 10.28
CA GLN A 85 3.95 10.38 10.09
C GLN A 85 2.63 10.48 10.86
N TYR A 86 1.84 9.40 10.87
CA TYR A 86 0.45 9.44 11.37
C TYR A 86 0.21 8.61 12.63
N ASN A 87 1.17 7.77 13.04
CA ASN A 87 1.06 6.87 14.20
C ASN A 87 -0.27 6.08 14.26
N THR A 88 -0.82 5.74 13.10
CA THR A 88 -2.16 5.17 12.94
C THR A 88 -2.05 3.75 12.36
N PRO A 89 -2.93 2.79 12.68
CA PRO A 89 -2.97 1.50 11.98
C PRO A 89 -3.01 1.67 10.46
N VAL A 90 -2.25 0.86 9.72
CA VAL A 90 -2.22 0.92 8.25
C VAL A 90 -2.60 -0.46 7.72
N THR A 91 -3.57 -0.50 6.82
CA THR A 91 -3.89 -1.68 6.00
C THR A 91 -3.35 -1.42 4.60
N GLN A 92 -2.64 -2.39 4.03
CA GLN A 92 -1.98 -2.26 2.74
C GLN A 92 -2.58 -3.26 1.76
N VAL A 93 -2.90 -2.78 0.57
CA VAL A 93 -3.52 -3.58 -0.49
C VAL A 93 -2.80 -3.27 -1.79
N VAL A 94 -2.34 -4.32 -2.47
CA VAL A 94 -1.83 -4.22 -3.85
C VAL A 94 -2.85 -4.87 -4.78
N ILE A 95 -3.27 -4.15 -5.81
CA ILE A 95 -4.25 -4.62 -6.79
C ILE A 95 -3.55 -4.79 -8.14
N PHE A 96 -3.50 -6.03 -8.61
CA PHE A 96 -3.00 -6.35 -9.95
C PHE A 96 -4.11 -6.25 -10.99
N LEU A 97 -3.91 -5.41 -12.02
CA LEU A 97 -4.89 -5.14 -13.06
C LEU A 97 -4.88 -6.17 -14.19
N GLN A 98 -3.82 -6.98 -14.29
CA GLN A 98 -3.75 -8.14 -15.19
C GLN A 98 -3.58 -9.42 -14.40
N GLN A 99 -4.15 -10.50 -14.94
CA GLN A 99 -3.93 -11.83 -14.41
C GLN A 99 -2.42 -12.15 -14.47
N SER A 100 -1.89 -12.66 -13.37
CA SER A 100 -0.51 -13.03 -13.22
C SER A 100 -0.39 -14.44 -12.64
N SER A 101 0.60 -15.19 -13.12
CA SER A 101 1.05 -16.44 -12.51
C SER A 101 2.34 -16.26 -11.70
N ASP A 102 2.85 -15.03 -11.59
CA ASP A 102 4.05 -14.71 -10.81
C ASP A 102 3.76 -14.87 -9.30
N PRO A 103 4.56 -15.65 -8.56
CA PRO A 103 4.40 -15.83 -7.11
C PRO A 103 4.36 -14.52 -6.31
N ILE A 104 5.02 -13.46 -6.78
CA ILE A 104 5.01 -12.14 -6.11
C ILE A 104 3.59 -11.59 -6.01
N ALA A 105 2.71 -11.89 -6.98
CA ALA A 105 1.33 -11.43 -6.96
C ALA A 105 0.48 -12.05 -5.84
N PHE A 106 0.96 -13.14 -5.23
CA PHE A 106 0.29 -13.88 -4.16
C PHE A 106 1.01 -13.74 -2.81
N THR A 107 1.97 -12.82 -2.71
CA THR A 107 2.73 -12.58 -1.48
C THR A 107 1.94 -11.69 -0.53
N GLU A 108 1.68 -12.16 0.69
CA GLU A 108 0.93 -11.43 1.71
C GLU A 108 1.83 -10.78 2.77
N GLU A 109 3.10 -11.17 2.85
CA GLU A 109 4.06 -10.70 3.83
C GLU A 109 5.45 -10.45 3.21
N TYR A 110 6.14 -9.40 3.65
CA TYR A 110 7.55 -9.24 3.37
C TYR A 110 8.38 -10.02 4.40
N THR A 111 9.06 -11.07 3.94
CA THR A 111 10.01 -11.84 4.74
C THR A 111 11.43 -11.66 4.21
N ASP A 112 12.37 -11.40 5.10
CA ASP A 112 13.80 -11.29 4.83
C ASP A 112 14.59 -11.88 6.00
N GLU A 113 15.91 -12.00 5.88
CA GLU A 113 16.79 -12.64 6.89
C GLU A 113 16.57 -12.09 8.31
N PHE A 114 16.21 -10.80 8.44
CA PHE A 114 16.07 -10.09 9.71
C PHE A 114 14.66 -9.52 10.01
N THR A 115 13.61 -9.91 9.27
CA THR A 115 12.26 -9.31 9.47
C THR A 115 11.48 -9.91 10.64
N SER A 116 11.85 -11.09 11.11
CA SER A 116 11.47 -11.55 12.46
C SER A 116 12.41 -10.86 13.46
N PRO A 117 11.94 -10.24 14.56
CA PRO A 117 12.78 -9.43 15.43
C PRO A 117 13.79 -10.29 16.21
N GLY A 118 14.86 -10.71 15.54
CA GLY A 118 16.15 -10.99 16.14
C GLY A 118 16.84 -9.67 16.40
N LEU A 119 16.26 -8.83 17.27
CA LEU A 119 16.98 -7.71 17.84
C LEU A 119 18.09 -8.31 18.70
N THR A 120 19.30 -8.39 18.16
CA THR A 120 20.47 -8.73 18.94
C THR A 120 20.76 -7.55 19.86
N HIS A 121 20.17 -7.57 21.05
CA HIS A 121 20.46 -6.61 22.10
C HIS A 121 21.87 -6.88 22.63
N CYS A 122 22.86 -6.15 22.12
CA CYS A 122 24.16 -6.04 22.78
C CYS A 122 24.01 -5.04 23.94
N THR A 123 23.65 -5.54 25.12
CA THR A 123 23.79 -4.77 26.37
C THR A 123 25.25 -4.85 26.83
N LYS A 124 25.85 -3.69 27.12
CA LYS A 124 27.19 -3.59 27.72
C LYS A 124 27.15 -3.94 29.20
#